data_AF-A0AB36E303-F1
#
_entry.id   AF-A0AB36E303-F1
#
_cell.length_a   1.000
_cell.length_b   1.000
_cell.length_c   1.000
_cell.angle_alpha   90.00
_cell.angle_beta   90.00
_cell.angle_gamma   90.00
#
_symmetry.space_group_name_H-M   'P 1'
#
loop_
_entity.id
_entity.type
_entity.pdbx_description
1 polymer ?
#
loop_
_entity_poly.entity_id
_entity_poly.type
_entity_poly.pdbx_seq_one_letter_code
_entity_poly.pdbx_strand_id
1 'polypeptide(L)' 'MRRTFSPEYKAAAVKLVTEQGYSIPQACLELGIGETALRRWVKQVQAEQQGEVGYGAMN' A
#
# COMPACT_ATOMS: atom_id res chain seq x y z
N MET A 1 6.76 -11.54 16.78
CA MET A 1 5.52 -10.74 16.68
C MET A 1 5.41 -10.20 15.26
N ARG A 2 4.47 -10.69 14.47
CA ARG A 2 4.25 -10.22 13.09
C ARG A 2 3.61 -8.84 13.22
N ARG A 3 4.29 -7.76 12.81
CA ARG A 3 3.68 -6.42 12.71
C ARG A 3 2.62 -6.49 11.61
N THR A 4 1.40 -6.86 12.00
CA THR A 4 0.27 -6.88 11.08
C THR A 4 -0.22 -5.44 10.95
N PHE A 5 0.09 -4.81 9.82
CA PHE A 5 -0.48 -3.51 9.50
C PHE A 5 -1.97 -3.69 9.22
N SER A 6 -2.80 -2.92 9.92
CA SER A 6 -4.26 -2.93 9.72
C SER A 6 -4.60 -2.60 8.27
N PRO A 7 -5.67 -3.19 7.70
CA PRO A 7 -6.09 -2.90 6.33
C PRO A 7 -6.35 -1.40 6.11
N GLU A 8 -6.90 -0.72 7.12
CA GLU A 8 -7.11 0.73 7.14
C GLU A 8 -5.81 1.51 6.95
N TYR A 9 -4.73 1.01 7.56
CA TYR A 9 -3.40 1.63 7.50
C TYR A 9 -2.78 1.50 6.10
N LYS A 10 -2.97 0.34 5.46
CA LYS A 10 -2.55 0.13 4.07
C LYS A 10 -3.32 1.04 3.12
N ALA A 11 -4.63 1.15 3.31
CA ALA A 11 -5.50 2.00 2.50
C ALA A 11 -5.13 3.49 2.63
N ALA A 12 -4.86 3.96 3.86
CA ALA A 12 -4.40 5.33 4.10
C ALA A 12 -3.09 5.62 3.35
N ALA A 13 -2.13 4.68 3.39
CA ALA A 13 -0.85 4.84 2.71
C ALA A 13 -0.96 4.87 1.18
N VAL A 14 -1.79 4.00 0.61
CA VAL A 14 -2.04 4.00 -0.84
C VAL A 14 -2.78 5.27 -1.24
N LYS A 15 -3.81 5.68 -0.49
CA LYS A 15 -4.56 6.93 -0.73
C LYS A 15 -3.65 8.16 -0.69
N LEU A 16 -2.65 8.19 0.20
CA LEU A 16 -1.67 9.27 0.25
C LEU A 16 -0.90 9.40 -1.08
N VAL A 17 -0.48 8.28 -1.65
CA VAL A 17 0.26 8.25 -2.92
C VAL A 17 -0.67 8.52 -4.13
N THR A 18 -1.86 7.90 -4.15
CA THR A 18 -2.76 7.96 -5.31
C THR A 18 -3.68 9.18 -5.33
N GLU A 19 -4.19 9.61 -4.16
CA GLU A 19 -5.11 10.75 -4.04
C GLU A 19 -4.36 12.06 -3.75
N GLN A 20 -3.38 12.06 -2.83
CA GLN A 20 -2.61 13.27 -2.51
C GLN A 20 -1.39 13.48 -3.42
N GLY A 21 -1.05 12.50 -4.27
CA GLY A 21 0.09 12.60 -5.17
C GLY A 21 1.45 12.54 -4.48
N TYR A 22 1.51 12.01 -3.25
CA TYR A 22 2.79 11.86 -2.55
C TYR A 22 3.67 10.81 -3.23
N SER A 23 4.98 11.03 -3.19
CA SER A 23 5.93 10.00 -3.60
C SER A 23 5.99 8.88 -2.56
N ILE A 24 6.21 7.63 -3.01
CA ILE A 24 6.40 6.46 -2.13
C ILE A 24 7.39 6.73 -0.97
N PRO A 25 8.59 7.30 -1.18
CA PRO A 25 9.50 7.62 -0.08
C PRO A 25 8.93 8.66 0.90
N GLN A 26 8.12 9.62 0.45
CA GLN A 26 7.51 10.61 1.35
C GLN A 26 6.41 9.98 2.21
N ALA A 27 5.53 9.19 1.62
CA ALA A 27 4.50 8.46 2.36
C ALA A 27 5.12 7.42 3.32
N CYS A 28 6.25 6.82 2.94
CA CYS A 28 7.05 5.95 3.80
C CYS A 28 7.57 6.68 5.04
N LEU A 29 8.07 7.91 4.90
CA LEU A 29 8.57 8.71 6.02
C LEU A 29 7.44 9.21 6.92
N GLU A 30 6.34 9.66 6.33
CA GLU A 30 5.20 10.23 7.06
C GLU A 30 4.44 9.18 7.88
N LEU A 31 4.29 7.98 7.32
CA LEU A 31 3.61 6.87 7.98
C LEU A 31 4.58 5.88 8.64
N GLY A 32 5.89 5.95 8.39
CA GLY A 32 6.84 4.96 8.91
C GLY A 32 6.64 3.55 8.33
N ILE A 33 6.15 3.45 7.09
CA ILE A 33 5.92 2.17 6.38
C ILE A 33 7.16 1.83 5.56
N GLY A 34 7.57 0.57 5.49
CA GLY A 34 8.66 0.16 4.60
C GLY A 34 8.32 0.36 3.11
N GLU A 35 9.23 0.96 2.35
CA GLU A 35 9.07 1.27 0.92
C GLU A 35 8.59 0.07 0.09
N THR A 36 9.15 -1.11 0.36
CA THR A 36 8.78 -2.39 -0.28
C THR A 36 7.33 -2.79 0.00
N ALA A 37 6.82 -2.53 1.21
CA ALA A 37 5.45 -2.85 1.60
C ALA A 37 4.47 -1.91 0.89
N LEU A 38 4.77 -0.61 0.90
CA LEU A 38 3.94 0.40 0.23
C LEU A 38 3.86 0.14 -1.27
N ARG A 39 4.99 -0.15 -1.93
CA ARG A 39 5.01 -0.47 -3.36
C ARG A 39 4.17 -1.70 -3.71
N ARG A 40 4.17 -2.73 -2.85
CA ARG A 40 3.32 -3.92 -3.01
C ARG A 40 1.83 -3.56 -2.86
N TRP A 41 1.46 -2.75 -1.87
CA TRP A 41 0.07 -2.36 -1.65
C TRP A 41 -0.47 -1.47 -2.76
N VAL A 42 0.31 -0.49 -3.23
CA VAL A 42 -0.06 0.34 -4.38
C VAL A 42 -0.28 -0.53 -5.61
N LYS A 43 0.64 -1.46 -5.90
CA LYS A 43 0.49 -2.39 -7.03
C LYS A 43 -0.76 -3.27 -6.90
N GLN A 44 -1.06 -3.75 -5.69
CA GLN A 44 -2.25 -4.56 -5.43
C GLN A 44 -3.53 -3.74 -5.66
N VAL A 45 -3.62 -2.53 -5.10
CA VAL A 45 -4.79 -1.66 -5.26
C VAL A 45 -4.96 -1.22 -6.72
N GLN A 46 -3.87 -0.92 -7.44
CA GLN A 46 -3.94 -0.60 -8.86
C GLN A 46 -4.44 -1.81 -9.68
N ALA A 47 -4.00 -3.02 -9.36
CA ALA A 47 -4.50 -4.24 -10.00
C ALA A 47 -6.01 -4.46 -9.71
N GLU A 48 -6.42 -4.26 -8.45
CA GLU A 48 -7.83 -4.32 -8.04
C GLU A 48 -8.68 -3.26 -8.77
N GLN A 49 -8.17 -2.03 -8.92
CA GLN A 49 -8.82 -0.94 -9.67
C GLN A 49 -8.92 -1.21 -11.18
N GLN A 50 -7.94 -1.91 -11.75
CA GLN A 50 -7.93 -2.29 -13.16
C GLN A 50 -8.75 -3.56 -13.45
N GLY A 51 -9.41 -4.15 -12.44
CA GLY A 51 -10.26 -5.33 -12.59
C GLY A 51 -9.49 -6.66 -12.67
N GLU A 52 -8.18 -6.65 -12.42
CA GLU A 52 -7.37 -7.86 -12.37
C GLU A 52 -7.30 -8.33 -10.92
N VAL A 53 -8.31 -9.10 -10.53
CA VAL A 53 -8.40 -9.81 -9.25
C VAL A 53 -7.30 -10.88 -9.15
N GLY A 54 -6.07 -10.42 -8.90
CA GLY A 54 -4.92 -11.26 -8.62
C GLY A 54 -4.96 -11.79 -7.19
N TYR A 55 -5.75 -12.83 -6.96
CA TYR A 55 -5.61 -13.71 -5.80
C TYR A 55 -4.16 -14.19 -5.71
N GLY A 56 -3.40 -13.77 -4.70
CA GLY A 56 -2.10 -14.37 -4.44
C GLY A 56 -1.16 -13.55 -3.58
N ALA A 57 -1.32 -13.69 -2.25
CA ALA A 57 -0.24 -13.89 -1.27
C ALA A 57 -0.66 -13.42 0.14
N MET A 58 -1.54 -14.19 0.77
CA MET A 58 -1.52 -14.34 2.22
C MET A 58 -0.78 -15.66 2.52
N ASN A 59 0.51 -15.60 2.80
CA ASN A 59 1.26 -16.61 3.55
C ASN A 59 2.21 -15.86 4.50
#